data_AF-A0A9W7PM63-F1
#
_entry.id   AF-A0A9W7PM63-F1
#
_cell.length_a   1.000
_cell.length_b   1.000
_cell.length_c   1.000
_cell.angle_alpha   90.00
_cell.angle_beta   90.00
_cell.angle_gamma   90.00
#
_symmetry.space_group_name_H-M   'P 1'
#
loop_
_entity.id
_entity.type
_entity.pdbx_description
1 polymer ?
#
loop_
_entity_poly.entity_id
_entity_poly.type
_entity_poly.pdbx_seq_one_letter_code
_entity_poly.pdbx_strand_id
1 'polypeptide(L)'
;MMDIYKEIKEEMKKVYLSRDCCFVGYSGGKDSSAMLTLLWDAIAELPLEERTNPIHILTSEVGVETPAMTAYISRTLQKIQENANEQNLPFIVHGVQPLMKESYWYKVIGRGVLPPSGNSRLRWCTDSLKVKPMQRKMKEILIASQTTTAVECFDEYDGVLMLAVRLSSKNS
;
A
#
# COMPACT_ATOMS: atom_id res chain seq x y z
N MET A 1 -9.34 -9.25 -26.10
CA MET A 1 -9.02 -9.51 -24.67
C MET A 1 -7.58 -9.13 -24.30
N MET A 2 -6.58 -9.30 -25.18
CA MET A 2 -5.21 -8.77 -24.95
C MET A 2 -5.11 -7.24 -24.91
N ASP A 3 -6.08 -6.54 -25.52
CA ASP A 3 -6.08 -5.08 -25.65
C ASP A 3 -6.20 -4.36 -24.30
N ILE A 4 -7.08 -4.85 -23.42
CA ILE A 4 -7.36 -4.18 -22.13
C ILE A 4 -6.17 -4.19 -21.18
N TYR A 5 -5.37 -5.26 -21.16
CA TYR A 5 -4.17 -5.33 -20.33
C TYR A 5 -3.10 -4.36 -20.82
N LYS A 6 -2.97 -4.20 -22.14
CA LYS A 6 -2.04 -3.25 -22.73
C LYS A 6 -2.47 -1.83 -22.39
N GLU A 7 -3.75 -1.51 -22.55
CA GLU A 7 -4.33 -0.21 -22.19
C GLU A 7 -4.08 0.13 -20.72
N ILE A 8 -4.36 -0.81 -19.79
CA ILE A 8 -4.10 -0.62 -18.36
C ILE A 8 -2.62 -0.34 -18.08
N LYS A 9 -1.70 -1.09 -18.71
CA LYS A 9 -0.25 -0.88 -18.52
C LYS A 9 0.20 0.48 -19.04
N GLU A 10 -0.31 0.92 -20.19
CA GLU A 10 -0.01 2.25 -20.73
C GLU A 10 -0.52 3.37 -19.80
N GLU A 11 -1.72 3.23 -19.24
CA GLU A 11 -2.21 4.19 -18.24
C GLU A 11 -1.36 4.18 -16.96
N MET A 12 -0.94 3.00 -16.48
CA MET A 12 -0.03 2.89 -15.33
C MET A 12 1.31 3.60 -15.59
N LYS A 13 1.90 3.44 -16.79
CA LYS A 13 3.14 4.13 -17.18
C LYS A 13 2.95 5.65 -17.18
N LYS A 14 1.85 6.15 -17.78
CA LYS A 14 1.55 7.59 -17.79
C LYS A 14 1.45 8.16 -16.38
N VAL A 15 0.73 7.49 -15.49
CA VAL A 15 0.61 7.91 -14.08
C VAL A 15 1.99 7.93 -13.41
N TYR A 16 2.78 6.87 -13.58
CA TYR A 16 4.12 6.76 -13.00
C TYR A 16 5.07 7.87 -13.50
N LEU A 17 5.10 8.15 -14.80
CA LEU A 17 5.97 9.19 -15.39
C LEU A 17 5.54 10.60 -15.00
N SER A 18 4.27 10.80 -14.65
CA SER A 18 3.72 12.12 -14.27
C SER A 18 3.94 12.49 -12.80
N ARG A 19 4.48 11.60 -11.97
CA ARG A 19 4.59 11.78 -10.52
C ARG A 19 5.98 11.46 -10.01
N ASP A 20 6.49 12.27 -9.09
CA ASP A 20 7.79 12.06 -8.47
C ASP A 20 7.81 10.87 -7.50
N CYS A 21 6.63 10.44 -7.01
CA CYS A 21 6.51 9.37 -6.02
C CYS A 21 5.16 8.66 -6.13
N CYS A 22 5.15 7.33 -6.05
CA CYS A 22 3.94 6.51 -6.12
C CYS A 22 3.78 5.59 -4.90
N PHE A 23 2.53 5.33 -4.48
CA PHE A 23 2.23 4.43 -3.36
C PHE A 23 1.22 3.34 -3.77
N VAL A 24 1.54 2.09 -3.44
CA VAL A 24 0.71 0.93 -3.78
C VAL A 24 0.39 0.14 -2.52
N GLY A 25 -0.90 -0.02 -2.22
CA GLY A 25 -1.35 -0.87 -1.11
C GLY A 25 -1.37 -2.34 -1.51
N TYR A 26 -0.54 -3.16 -0.86
CA TYR A 26 -0.48 -4.61 -1.08
C TYR A 26 -0.99 -5.37 0.15
N SER A 27 -1.90 -6.32 -0.07
CA SER A 27 -2.56 -7.08 1.00
C SER A 27 -2.26 -8.58 1.00
N GLY A 28 -1.50 -9.08 0.01
CA GLY A 28 -1.32 -10.52 -0.21
C GLY A 28 -2.53 -11.24 -0.81
N GLY A 29 -3.61 -10.53 -1.13
CA GLY A 29 -4.80 -11.09 -1.77
C GLY A 29 -4.73 -11.07 -3.30
N LYS A 30 -5.66 -11.78 -3.97
CA LYS A 30 -5.67 -11.94 -5.44
C LYS A 30 -5.65 -10.60 -6.19
N ASP A 31 -6.46 -9.65 -5.74
CA ASP A 31 -6.66 -8.37 -6.46
C ASP A 31 -5.42 -7.48 -6.33
N SER A 32 -4.86 -7.37 -5.11
CA SER A 32 -3.62 -6.63 -4.91
C SER A 32 -2.42 -7.26 -5.59
N SER A 33 -2.37 -8.60 -5.67
CA SER A 33 -1.31 -9.31 -6.39
C SER A 33 -1.43 -9.09 -7.90
N ALA A 34 -2.62 -9.20 -8.48
CA ALA A 34 -2.83 -8.95 -9.90
C ALA A 34 -2.48 -7.50 -10.29
N MET A 35 -2.91 -6.53 -9.50
CA MET A 35 -2.56 -5.12 -9.71
C MET A 35 -1.05 -4.88 -9.63
N LEU A 36 -0.38 -5.46 -8.62
CA LEU A 36 1.07 -5.33 -8.47
C LEU A 36 1.81 -5.99 -9.64
N THR A 37 1.36 -7.16 -10.10
CA THR A 37 1.95 -7.82 -11.28
C THR A 37 1.81 -6.97 -12.55
N LEU A 38 0.63 -6.38 -12.78
CA LEU A 38 0.43 -5.50 -13.95
C LEU A 38 1.31 -4.26 -13.89
N LEU A 39 1.43 -3.65 -12.70
CA LEU A 39 2.31 -2.50 -12.50
C LEU A 39 3.78 -2.89 -12.68
N TRP A 40 4.18 -4.05 -12.16
CA TRP A 40 5.53 -4.59 -12.34
C TRP A 40 5.89 -4.71 -13.81
N ASP A 41 5.03 -5.37 -14.60
CA ASP A 41 5.22 -5.55 -16.03
C ASP A 41 5.25 -4.20 -16.76
N ALA A 42 4.37 -3.26 -16.38
CA ALA A 42 4.32 -1.94 -16.99
C ALA A 42 5.64 -1.15 -16.79
N ILE A 43 6.21 -1.17 -15.58
CA ILE A 43 7.45 -0.46 -15.27
C ILE A 43 8.67 -1.20 -15.85
N ALA A 44 8.63 -2.54 -15.89
CA ALA A 44 9.67 -3.34 -16.50
C ALA A 44 9.77 -3.15 -18.03
N GLU A 45 8.72 -2.67 -18.69
CA GLU A 45 8.72 -2.29 -20.10
C GLU A 45 9.35 -0.92 -20.38
N LEU A 46 9.49 -0.05 -19.37
CA LEU A 46 10.09 1.28 -19.54
C LEU A 46 11.62 1.19 -19.70
N PRO A 47 12.28 2.11 -20.42
CA PRO A 47 13.74 2.22 -20.42
C PRO A 47 14.29 2.43 -19.00
N LEU A 48 15.49 1.92 -18.70
CA LEU A 48 16.11 2.03 -17.37
C LEU A 48 16.24 3.48 -16.90
N GLU A 49 16.45 4.41 -17.84
CA GLU A 49 16.60 5.85 -17.59
C GLU A 49 15.33 6.51 -17.08
N GLU A 50 14.15 5.95 -17.38
CA GLU A 50 12.85 6.46 -16.93
C GLU A 50 12.40 5.83 -15.59
N ARG A 51 13.13 4.83 -15.10
CA ARG A 51 12.81 4.09 -13.87
C ARG A 51 13.33 4.79 -12.61
N THR A 52 13.23 6.12 -12.56
CA THR A 52 13.84 6.94 -11.49
C THR A 52 12.91 7.17 -10.30
N ASN A 53 11.60 7.17 -10.51
CA ASN A 53 10.63 7.59 -9.50
C ASN A 53 10.35 6.41 -8.55
N PRO A 54 10.52 6.57 -7.22
CA PRO A 54 10.26 5.48 -6.28
C PRO A 54 8.78 5.09 -6.24
N ILE A 55 8.53 3.78 -6.25
CA ILE A 55 7.21 3.17 -6.04
C ILE A 55 7.22 2.45 -4.70
N HIS A 56 6.52 3.00 -3.72
CA HIS A 56 6.46 2.44 -2.37
C HIS A 56 5.28 1.46 -2.22
N ILE A 57 5.61 0.19 -2.00
CA ILE A 57 4.62 -0.86 -1.71
C ILE A 57 4.38 -0.89 -0.21
N LEU A 58 3.16 -0.60 0.22
CA LEU A 58 2.75 -0.57 1.62
C LEU A 58 1.89 -1.80 1.95
N THR A 59 2.29 -2.55 2.97
CA THR A 59 1.51 -3.68 3.48
C THR A 59 1.28 -3.53 4.97
N SER A 60 0.01 -3.58 5.38
CA SER A 60 -0.34 -3.50 6.79
C SER A 60 -0.45 -4.89 7.41
N GLU A 61 0.42 -5.18 8.35
CA GLU A 61 0.36 -6.38 9.20
C GLU A 61 -0.55 -6.07 10.39
N VAL A 62 -1.71 -6.72 10.46
CA VAL A 62 -2.74 -6.36 11.45
C VAL A 62 -2.55 -7.05 12.80
N GLY A 63 -1.62 -8.00 12.89
CA GLY A 63 -1.23 -8.69 14.13
C GLY A 63 -2.25 -9.71 14.63
N VAL A 64 -3.16 -10.13 13.74
CA VAL A 64 -4.20 -11.15 14.00
C VAL A 64 -4.15 -12.31 13.02
N GLU A 65 -3.22 -12.27 12.08
CA GLU A 65 -2.96 -13.33 11.12
C GLU A 65 -2.35 -14.55 11.82
N THR A 66 -2.52 -15.72 11.23
CA THR A 66 -1.85 -16.93 11.74
C THR A 66 -0.33 -16.82 11.54
N PRO A 67 0.48 -17.53 12.35
CA PRO A 67 1.94 -17.55 12.16
C PRO A 67 2.35 -17.96 10.75
N ALA A 68 1.64 -18.91 10.15
CA ALA A 68 1.87 -19.35 8.77
C ALA A 68 1.61 -18.23 7.75
N MET A 69 0.53 -17.46 7.93
CA MET A 69 0.18 -16.34 7.06
C MET A 69 1.18 -15.18 7.22
N THR A 70 1.58 -14.88 8.45
CA THR A 70 2.62 -13.87 8.73
C THR A 70 3.93 -14.24 8.02
N ALA A 71 4.41 -15.48 8.19
CA ALA A 71 5.60 -15.95 7.50
C ALA A 71 5.47 -15.93 5.96
N TYR A 72 4.27 -16.22 5.44
CA TYR A 72 4.01 -16.10 4.00
C TYR A 72 4.13 -14.64 3.52
N ILE A 73 3.50 -13.70 4.22
CA ILE A 73 3.56 -12.27 3.87
C ILE A 73 5.02 -11.79 3.94
N SER A 74 5.74 -12.04 5.03
CA SER A 74 7.14 -11.60 5.17
C SER A 74 8.04 -12.15 4.06
N ARG A 75 7.92 -13.45 3.72
CA ARG A 75 8.66 -14.04 2.59
C ARG A 75 8.28 -13.43 1.25
N THR A 76 7.01 -13.08 1.07
CA THR A 76 6.52 -12.49 -0.17
C THR A 76 7.07 -11.08 -0.34
N LEU A 77 7.02 -10.26 0.71
CA LEU A 77 7.60 -8.91 0.72
C LEU A 77 9.11 -8.94 0.46
N GLN A 78 9.82 -9.89 1.08
CA GLN A 78 11.24 -10.10 0.82
C GLN A 78 11.51 -10.41 -0.65
N LYS A 79 10.78 -11.37 -1.23
CA LYS A 79 10.93 -11.74 -2.64
C LYS A 79 10.63 -10.59 -3.59
N ILE A 80 9.60 -9.79 -3.30
CA ILE A 80 9.26 -8.59 -4.08
C ILE A 80 10.45 -7.63 -4.07
N GLN A 81 11.05 -7.36 -2.90
CA GLN A 81 12.20 -6.45 -2.81
C GLN A 81 13.45 -7.01 -3.53
N GLU A 82 13.74 -8.31 -3.36
CA GLU A 82 14.88 -8.97 -4.01
C GLU A 82 14.75 -8.90 -5.55
N ASN A 83 13.58 -9.28 -6.09
CA ASN A 83 13.34 -9.25 -7.54
C ASN A 83 13.35 -7.82 -8.10
N ALA A 84 12.91 -6.83 -7.31
CA ALA A 84 12.93 -5.43 -7.74
C ALA A 84 14.36 -4.95 -7.91
N ASN A 85 15.23 -5.30 -6.95
CA ASN A 85 16.65 -4.99 -7.01
C ASN A 85 17.35 -5.70 -8.18
N GLU A 86 17.08 -6.99 -8.39
CA GLU A 86 17.64 -7.78 -9.50
C GLU A 86 17.27 -7.20 -10.88
N GLN A 87 16.06 -6.68 -11.04
CA GLN A 87 15.54 -6.14 -12.30
C GLN A 87 15.74 -4.62 -12.44
N ASN A 88 16.40 -3.98 -11.48
CA ASN A 88 16.56 -2.51 -11.39
C ASN A 88 15.21 -1.79 -11.54
N LEU A 89 14.22 -2.24 -10.77
CA LEU A 89 12.90 -1.62 -10.70
C LEU A 89 12.83 -0.74 -9.44
N PRO A 90 12.18 0.43 -9.49
CA PRO A 90 12.18 1.38 -8.40
C PRO A 90 11.15 1.03 -7.31
N PHE A 91 10.92 -0.26 -7.04
CA PHE A 91 10.00 -0.70 -6.00
C PHE A 91 10.68 -0.77 -4.64
N ILE A 92 10.05 -0.17 -3.63
CA ILE A 92 10.52 -0.17 -2.24
C ILE A 92 9.39 -0.68 -1.35
N VAL A 93 9.64 -1.79 -0.66
CA VAL A 93 8.63 -2.48 0.14
C VAL A 93 8.67 -2.04 1.59
N HIS A 94 7.49 -1.74 2.16
CA HIS A 94 7.31 -1.34 3.55
C HIS A 94 6.23 -2.18 4.23
N GLY A 95 6.64 -2.90 5.28
CA GLY A 95 5.71 -3.46 6.27
C GLY A 95 5.35 -2.40 7.30
N VAL A 96 4.05 -2.20 7.54
CA VAL A 96 3.55 -1.25 8.55
C VAL A 96 2.69 -1.99 9.57
N GLN A 97 2.75 -1.52 10.81
CA GLN A 97 1.98 -2.07 11.92
C GLN A 97 1.20 -0.98 12.64
N PRO A 98 0.00 -1.30 13.18
CA PRO A 98 -0.72 -0.38 14.05
C PRO A 98 0.09 -0.06 15.31
N LEU A 99 -0.10 1.14 15.84
CA LEU A 99 0.45 1.47 17.16
C LEU A 99 -0.13 0.52 18.20
N MET A 100 0.57 0.29 19.30
CA MET A 100 0.10 -0.57 20.38
C MET A 100 -1.33 -0.21 20.84
N LYS A 101 -1.65 1.08 20.98
CA LYS A 101 -2.98 1.57 21.37
C LYS A 101 -4.06 1.38 20.28
N GLU A 102 -3.64 1.16 19.05
CA GLU A 102 -4.52 0.95 17.89
C GLU A 102 -4.66 -0.53 17.52
N SER A 103 -3.75 -1.38 18.03
CA SER A 103 -3.70 -2.80 17.78
C SER A 103 -5.00 -3.50 18.15
N TYR A 104 -5.28 -4.60 17.45
CA TYR A 104 -6.49 -5.39 17.69
C TYR A 104 -6.57 -5.86 19.15
N TRP A 105 -5.50 -6.44 19.66
CA TRP A 105 -5.47 -7.00 21.02
C TRP A 105 -5.59 -5.95 22.11
N TYR A 106 -4.98 -4.77 21.95
CA TYR A 106 -5.19 -3.68 22.91
C TYR A 106 -6.64 -3.21 22.94
N LYS A 107 -7.30 -3.12 21.77
CA LYS A 107 -8.70 -2.68 21.72
C LYS A 107 -9.65 -3.75 22.27
N VAL A 108 -9.47 -5.00 21.89
CA VAL A 108 -10.37 -6.08 22.31
C VAL A 108 -10.13 -6.46 23.77
N ILE A 109 -8.91 -6.87 24.12
CA ILE A 109 -8.57 -7.34 25.47
C ILE A 109 -8.35 -6.16 26.41
N GLY A 110 -7.57 -5.17 25.98
CA GLY A 110 -7.19 -4.05 26.86
C GLY A 110 -8.29 -3.01 27.11
N ARG A 111 -9.23 -2.83 26.17
CA ARG A 111 -10.30 -1.82 26.26
C ARG A 111 -11.71 -2.40 26.24
N GLY A 112 -11.88 -3.70 26.05
CA GLY A 112 -13.19 -4.35 25.97
C GLY A 112 -14.00 -3.98 24.73
N VAL A 113 -13.36 -3.49 23.67
CA VAL A 113 -14.03 -3.16 22.40
C VAL A 113 -14.44 -4.44 21.70
N LEU A 114 -15.70 -4.55 21.31
CA LEU A 114 -16.17 -5.70 20.56
C LEU A 114 -15.48 -5.77 19.19
N PRO A 115 -14.98 -6.96 18.78
CA PRO A 115 -14.44 -7.14 17.44
C PRO A 115 -15.55 -6.89 16.40
N PRO A 116 -15.23 -6.28 15.26
CA PRO A 116 -16.25 -5.97 14.26
C PRO A 116 -16.86 -7.25 13.70
N SER A 117 -18.18 -7.37 13.83
CA SER A 117 -18.97 -8.34 13.07
C SER A 117 -19.34 -7.74 11.71
N GLY A 118 -19.54 -8.56 10.68
CA GLY A 118 -19.67 -8.17 9.27
C GLY A 118 -20.75 -7.11 8.97
N ASN A 119 -21.79 -7.02 9.82
CA ASN A 119 -22.89 -6.05 9.74
C ASN A 119 -22.80 -4.88 10.74
N SER A 120 -21.71 -4.76 11.51
CA SER A 120 -21.59 -3.68 12.49
C SER A 120 -21.25 -2.34 11.83
N ARG A 121 -21.88 -1.26 12.31
CA ARG A 121 -21.51 0.15 12.01
C ARG A 121 -20.10 0.51 12.48
N LEU A 122 -19.43 -0.35 13.26
CA LEU A 122 -18.12 -0.14 13.85
C LEU A 122 -17.03 -0.90 13.06
N ARG A 123 -16.73 -0.49 11.83
CA ARG A 123 -15.60 -1.02 11.03
C ARG A 123 -14.25 -0.41 11.41
N TRP A 124 -13.96 -0.31 12.70
CA TRP A 124 -12.74 0.31 13.20
C TRP A 124 -11.48 -0.47 12.80
N CYS A 125 -11.58 -1.77 12.53
CA CYS A 125 -10.42 -2.58 12.13
C CYS A 125 -9.81 -2.11 10.80
N THR A 126 -10.61 -1.72 9.81
CA THR A 126 -10.06 -1.23 8.53
C THR A 126 -9.32 0.08 8.73
N ASP A 127 -9.94 1.03 9.43
CA ASP A 127 -9.33 2.33 9.70
C ASP A 127 -8.05 2.20 10.53
N SER A 128 -8.15 1.55 11.69
CA SER A 128 -7.06 1.54 12.67
C SER A 128 -5.95 0.54 12.36
N LEU A 129 -6.29 -0.61 11.76
CA LEU A 129 -5.31 -1.66 11.50
C LEU A 129 -4.73 -1.60 10.10
N LYS A 130 -5.38 -0.93 9.14
CA LYS A 130 -4.91 -0.86 7.73
C LYS A 130 -4.65 0.56 7.28
N VAL A 131 -5.64 1.45 7.34
CA VAL A 131 -5.53 2.80 6.76
C VAL A 131 -4.53 3.67 7.52
N LYS A 132 -4.69 3.83 8.83
CA LYS A 132 -3.83 4.70 9.65
C LYS A 132 -2.35 4.31 9.64
N PRO A 133 -1.96 3.02 9.75
CA PRO A 133 -0.56 2.62 9.64
C PRO A 133 0.06 3.00 8.29
N MET A 134 -0.66 2.76 7.20
CA MET A 134 -0.19 3.09 5.85
C MET A 134 -0.07 4.61 5.66
N GLN A 135 -1.05 5.39 6.12
CA GLN A 135 -1.01 6.85 6.05
C GLN A 135 0.16 7.45 6.84
N ARG A 136 0.43 6.93 8.05
CA ARG A 136 1.59 7.36 8.84
C ARG A 136 2.89 7.11 8.09
N LYS A 137 3.05 5.91 7.52
CA LYS A 137 4.25 5.57 6.76
C LYS A 137 4.41 6.41 5.49
N MET A 138 3.33 6.63 4.75
CA MET A 138 3.32 7.51 3.57
C MET A 138 3.77 8.93 3.95
N LYS A 139 3.25 9.48 5.05
CA LYS A 139 3.65 10.80 5.55
C LYS A 139 5.12 10.86 5.94
N GLU A 140 5.64 9.83 6.61
CA GLU A 140 7.06 9.72 6.96
C GLU A 140 7.95 9.74 5.72
N ILE A 141 7.58 8.98 4.69
CA ILE A 141 8.32 8.89 3.42
C ILE A 141 8.35 10.25 2.72
N LEU A 142 7.18 10.90 2.59
CA LEU A 142 7.06 12.20 1.93
C LEU A 142 7.85 13.32 2.63
N ILE A 143 7.91 13.30 3.98
CA ILE A 143 8.72 14.24 4.75
C ILE A 143 10.21 13.96 4.54
N ALA A 144 10.60 12.69 4.54
CA ALA A 144 12.00 12.29 4.37
C ALA A 144 12.54 12.59 2.97
N SER A 145 11.71 12.52 1.93
CA SER A 145 12.08 12.83 0.55
C SER A 145 12.26 14.32 0.26
N GLN A 146 12.05 15.22 1.24
CA GLN A 146 12.12 16.68 1.08
C GLN A 146 11.32 17.19 -0.14
N THR A 147 10.21 16.52 -0.48
CA THR A 147 9.34 16.97 -1.56
C THR A 147 8.82 18.36 -1.18
N THR A 148 9.23 19.39 -1.92
CA THR A 148 9.29 20.81 -1.56
C THR A 148 7.95 21.48 -1.15
N THR A 149 6.84 20.77 -1.16
CA THR A 149 5.53 21.33 -0.81
C THR A 149 4.99 20.66 0.45
N ALA A 150 5.43 21.15 1.60
CA ALA A 150 5.05 20.60 2.90
C ALA A 150 3.91 21.42 3.55
N VAL A 151 2.81 20.73 3.83
CA VAL A 151 1.79 20.98 4.86
C VAL A 151 0.71 22.00 4.52
N GLU A 152 -0.42 21.51 4.00
CA GLU A 152 -1.76 21.71 4.59
C GLU A 152 -2.77 20.73 3.95
N CYS A 153 -3.66 20.18 4.78
CA CYS A 153 -4.84 19.39 4.43
C CYS A 153 -4.68 18.06 3.67
N PHE A 154 -5.62 17.16 3.92
CA PHE A 154 -5.70 15.81 3.34
C PHE A 154 -6.07 15.80 1.85
N ASP A 155 -6.10 16.96 1.20
CA ASP A 155 -6.79 17.15 -0.08
C ASP A 155 -5.84 17.15 -1.30
N GLU A 156 -4.54 17.38 -1.12
CA GLU A 156 -3.55 17.29 -2.22
C GLU A 156 -2.27 16.60 -1.74
N TYR A 157 -2.30 15.26 -1.74
CA TYR A 157 -1.06 14.47 -1.78
C TYR A 157 -0.72 14.21 -3.25
N ASP A 158 0.46 14.65 -3.70
CA ASP A 158 1.00 14.41 -5.04
C ASP A 158 1.36 12.92 -5.30
N GLY A 159 1.05 12.03 -4.35
CA GLY A 159 1.21 10.59 -4.46
C GLY A 159 -0.13 9.91 -4.75
N VAL A 160 -0.22 9.16 -5.85
CA VAL A 160 -1.37 8.29 -6.10
C VAL A 160 -1.27 7.10 -5.14
N LEU A 161 -2.24 6.99 -4.24
CA LEU A 161 -2.39 5.85 -3.35
C LEU A 161 -3.36 4.84 -3.98
N MET A 162 -2.80 3.84 -4.67
CA MET A 162 -3.57 2.69 -5.18
C MET A 162 -3.84 1.71 -4.03
N LEU A 163 -4.86 1.99 -3.21
CA LEU A 163 -5.32 1.04 -2.19
C LEU A 163 -6.19 -0.04 -2.83
N ALA A 164 -5.73 -1.30 -2.79
CA ALA A 164 -6.61 -2.46 -2.98
C ALA A 164 -7.55 -2.68 -1.76
N VAL A 165 -7.93 -1.62 -1.06
CA VAL A 165 -8.82 -1.66 0.10
C VAL A 165 -9.97 -0.72 -0.19
N ARG A 166 -11.20 -1.24 -0.15
CA ARG A 166 -12.42 -0.47 -0.36
C ARG A 166 -12.47 0.68 0.65
N LEU A 167 -12.28 1.91 0.18
CA LEU A 167 -12.50 3.12 0.97
C LEU A 167 -13.98 3.15 1.36
N SER A 168 -14.26 3.18 2.66
CA SER A 168 -15.62 3.48 3.11
C SER A 168 -15.85 4.95 2.82
N SER A 169 -16.75 5.27 1.89
CA SER A 169 -17.28 6.63 1.74
C SER A 169 -17.66 7.17 3.12
N LYS A 170 -17.01 8.25 3.55
CA LYS A 170 -17.61 9.12 4.56
C LYS A 170 -18.76 9.82 3.83
N ASN A 171 -19.97 9.30 3.98
CA ASN A 171 -21.15 10.11 3.71
C ASN A 171 -21.15 11.24 4.74
N SER A 172 -21.16 12.47 4.20
CA SER A 172 -21.75 13.70 4.73
C SER A 172 -22.67 13.53 5.93
#